data_AF-A0A924QZY4-F1
#
_entry.id   AF-A0A924QZY4-F1
#
_cell.length_a   1.000
_cell.length_b   1.000
_cell.length_c   1.000
_cell.angle_alpha   90.00
_cell.angle_beta   90.00
_cell.angle_gamma   90.00
#
_symmetry.space_group_name_H-M   'P 1'
#
loop_
_entity.id
_entity.type
_entity.pdbx_description
1 polymer ?
#
loop_
_entity_poly.entity_id
_entity_poly.type
_entity_poly.pdbx_seq_one_letter_code
_entity_poly.pdbx_strand_id
1 'polypeptide(L)'
;MTSPLQQALALARQSLYLTAPNPRVGCVITSSHGEVFGQGHTQRAGGPHAEVMALRDAANRGNSVEGATAYVTLEPCSHHGRTGPCCDALVAAGISNVVATHMDPNPRVAGQGFERLRAAGVEVQVLPPEHPLAVSSRELNIGFFSRMIRQTPWVRMKMAASLDGRTALENGVSQWITSEAERTDGHAGRAGACAVLTAIGTVPS
;
A
#
# COMPACT_ATOMS: atom_id res chain seq x y z
N MET A 1 17.35 11.79 10.91
CA MET A 1 16.59 10.57 11.26
C MET A 1 15.36 10.50 10.37
N THR A 2 15.02 9.32 9.86
CA THR A 2 13.85 9.09 8.99
C THR A 2 12.58 9.17 9.83
N SER A 3 11.58 9.96 9.43
CA SER A 3 10.33 10.08 10.20
C SER A 3 9.59 8.74 10.29
N PRO A 4 8.81 8.47 11.36
CA PRO A 4 8.07 7.22 11.50
C PRO A 4 7.13 6.93 10.33
N LEU A 5 6.51 7.95 9.75
CA LEU A 5 5.64 7.79 8.58
C LEU A 5 6.43 7.44 7.30
N GLN A 6 7.64 7.98 7.14
CA GLN A 6 8.53 7.58 6.04
C GLN A 6 9.00 6.12 6.21
N GLN A 7 9.20 5.65 7.45
CA GLN A 7 9.46 4.24 7.73
C GLN A 7 8.24 3.36 7.42
N ALA A 8 7.02 3.79 7.79
CA ALA A 8 5.78 3.12 7.44
C ALA A 8 5.62 3.00 5.92
N LEU A 9 5.96 4.04 5.15
CA LEU A 9 5.96 3.97 3.69
C LEU A 9 7.00 2.99 3.13
N ALA A 10 8.19 2.90 3.74
CA ALA A 10 9.19 1.90 3.35
C ALA A 10 8.70 0.47 3.60
N LEU A 11 8.00 0.22 4.73
CA LEU A 11 7.37 -1.06 5.03
C LEU A 11 6.24 -1.38 4.04
N ALA A 12 5.42 -0.41 3.67
CA ALA A 12 4.38 -0.59 2.67
C ALA A 12 4.95 -1.08 1.32
N ARG A 13 6.14 -0.62 0.92
CA ARG A 13 6.81 -1.07 -0.32
C ARG A 13 7.18 -2.56 -0.30
N GLN A 14 7.39 -3.16 0.88
CA GLN A 14 7.65 -4.61 1.02
C GLN A 14 6.41 -5.45 0.64
N SER A 15 5.22 -4.84 0.64
CA SER A 15 3.96 -5.49 0.28
C SER A 15 3.68 -5.54 -1.24
N LEU A 16 4.60 -5.02 -2.07
CA LEU A 16 4.37 -4.75 -3.50
C LEU A 16 3.82 -5.96 -4.27
N TYR A 17 4.40 -7.14 -4.00
CA TYR A 17 4.12 -8.41 -4.70
C TYR A 17 3.28 -9.39 -3.89
N LEU A 18 2.73 -8.96 -2.75
CA LEU A 18 2.10 -9.85 -1.76
C LEU A 18 0.58 -9.64 -1.63
N THR A 19 0.14 -8.39 -1.76
CA THR A 19 -1.14 -7.93 -1.19
C THR A 19 -2.29 -7.87 -2.16
N ALA A 20 -2.04 -7.93 -3.47
CA ALA A 20 -3.11 -7.79 -4.48
C ALA A 20 -4.25 -8.79 -4.21
N PRO A 21 -5.53 -8.35 -4.19
CA PRO A 21 -6.03 -7.04 -4.62
C PRO A 21 -6.06 -5.93 -3.53
N ASN A 22 -5.68 -6.24 -2.29
CA ASN A 22 -5.68 -5.31 -1.16
C ASN A 22 -4.62 -4.21 -1.31
N PRO A 23 -4.80 -3.05 -0.64
CA PRO A 23 -3.78 -1.99 -0.65
C PRO A 23 -2.53 -2.41 0.12
N ARG A 24 -1.41 -1.83 -0.30
CA ARG A 24 -0.10 -1.93 0.33
C ARG A 24 -0.04 -0.86 1.42
N VAL A 25 -0.15 -1.30 2.68
CA VAL A 25 -0.13 -0.42 3.85
C VAL A 25 1.07 -0.78 4.72
N GLY A 26 1.69 0.22 5.32
CA GLY A 26 2.66 0.06 6.38
C GLY A 26 2.22 0.82 7.63
N CYS A 27 2.64 0.33 8.79
CA CYS A 27 2.34 0.89 10.09
C CYS A 27 3.60 0.85 10.96
N VAL A 28 3.89 1.95 11.66
CA VAL A 28 4.92 2.05 12.70
C VAL A 28 4.28 2.64 13.94
N ILE A 29 4.51 2.01 15.10
CA ILE A 29 4.05 2.48 16.40
C ILE A 29 5.25 2.99 17.16
N THR A 30 5.16 4.21 17.69
CA THR A 30 6.24 4.82 18.48
C THR A 30 5.76 5.32 19.83
N SER A 31 6.67 5.37 20.80
CA SER A 31 6.49 6.12 22.03
C SER A 31 6.32 7.62 21.76
N SER A 32 5.92 8.36 22.79
CA SER A 32 5.90 9.84 22.78
C SER A 32 7.27 10.47 22.53
N HIS A 33 8.35 9.73 22.84
CA HIS A 33 9.74 10.15 22.62
C HIS A 33 10.29 9.70 21.25
N GLY A 34 9.45 9.05 20.41
CA GLY A 34 9.82 8.63 19.06
C GLY A 34 10.54 7.28 18.98
N GLU A 35 10.61 6.51 20.07
CA GLU A 35 11.15 5.15 20.05
C GLU A 35 10.19 4.20 19.34
N VAL A 36 10.68 3.37 18.41
CA VAL A 36 9.84 2.41 17.69
C VAL A 36 9.50 1.22 18.57
N PHE A 37 8.23 1.11 18.95
CA PHE A 37 7.71 -0.02 19.72
C PHE A 37 7.37 -1.21 18.86
N GLY A 38 6.81 -0.99 17.66
CA GLY A 38 6.47 -2.05 16.73
C GLY A 38 6.25 -1.55 15.32
N GLN A 39 6.39 -2.45 14.34
CA GLN A 39 6.27 -2.12 12.93
C GLN A 39 5.68 -3.28 12.11
N GLY A 40 4.98 -2.95 11.04
CA GLY A 40 4.30 -3.94 10.22
C GLY A 40 3.92 -3.44 8.84
N HIS A 41 3.64 -4.38 7.94
CA HIS A 41 3.04 -4.11 6.64
C HIS A 41 1.95 -5.14 6.34
N THR A 42 1.05 -4.80 5.43
CA THR A 42 -0.05 -5.69 5.03
C THR A 42 0.49 -7.00 4.48
N GLN A 43 -0.07 -8.11 4.97
CA GLN A 43 0.30 -9.46 4.53
C GLN A 43 -0.58 -9.89 3.34
N ARG A 44 -0.37 -11.10 2.83
CA ARG A 44 -1.16 -11.65 1.71
C ARG A 44 -2.67 -11.47 1.91
N ALA A 45 -3.42 -11.32 0.82
CA ALA A 45 -4.87 -11.13 0.89
C ALA A 45 -5.54 -12.18 1.80
N GLY A 46 -6.38 -11.73 2.73
CA GLY A 46 -7.00 -12.55 3.78
C GLY A 46 -6.15 -12.75 5.04
N GLY A 47 -4.88 -12.32 5.03
CA GLY A 47 -4.01 -12.22 6.19
C GLY A 47 -4.15 -10.90 6.96
N PRO A 48 -3.34 -10.70 8.01
CA PRO A 48 -3.40 -9.51 8.86
C PRO A 48 -2.95 -8.23 8.12
N HIS A 49 -3.57 -7.12 8.49
CA HIS A 49 -3.21 -5.78 8.01
C HIS A 49 -1.97 -5.24 8.74
N ALA A 50 -1.44 -4.11 8.25
CA ALA A 50 -0.20 -3.52 8.75
C ALA A 50 -0.27 -3.17 10.25
N GLU A 51 -1.40 -2.65 10.70
CA GLU A 51 -1.68 -2.23 12.07
C GLU A 51 -1.64 -3.42 13.01
N VAL A 52 -2.29 -4.53 12.63
CA VAL A 52 -2.27 -5.79 13.37
C VAL A 52 -0.85 -6.35 13.44
N MET A 53 -0.09 -6.26 12.35
CA MET A 53 1.31 -6.70 12.34
C MET A 53 2.19 -5.84 13.23
N ALA A 54 2.00 -4.51 13.25
CA ALA A 54 2.76 -3.61 14.11
C ALA A 54 2.45 -3.84 15.61
N LEU A 55 1.18 -4.08 15.96
CA LEU A 55 0.78 -4.43 17.33
C LEU A 55 1.40 -5.77 17.76
N ARG A 56 1.40 -6.79 16.88
CA ARG A 56 2.05 -8.08 17.17
C ARG A 56 3.56 -7.95 17.35
N ASP A 57 4.21 -7.16 16.51
CA ASP A 57 5.64 -6.88 16.64
C ASP A 57 5.96 -6.18 17.96
N ALA A 58 5.15 -5.20 18.37
CA ALA A 58 5.30 -4.55 19.67
C ALA A 58 5.16 -5.53 20.84
N ALA A 59 4.13 -6.37 20.81
CA ALA A 59 3.92 -7.40 21.83
C ALA A 59 5.09 -8.40 21.88
N ASN A 60 5.59 -8.85 20.73
CA ASN A 60 6.75 -9.77 20.66
C ASN A 60 8.03 -9.15 21.22
N ARG A 61 8.16 -7.82 21.16
CA ARG A 61 9.28 -7.08 21.75
C ARG A 61 9.08 -6.77 23.23
N GLY A 62 7.92 -7.10 23.80
CA GLY A 62 7.58 -6.77 25.18
C GLY A 62 7.22 -5.30 25.42
N ASN A 63 6.89 -4.56 24.36
CA ASN A 63 6.52 -3.15 24.46
C ASN A 63 5.01 -3.00 24.67
N SER A 64 4.62 -2.25 25.71
CA SER A 64 3.26 -1.71 25.79
C SER A 64 3.12 -0.54 24.81
N VAL A 65 2.01 -0.50 24.07
CA VAL A 65 1.69 0.59 23.13
C VAL A 65 0.62 1.53 23.68
N GLU A 66 0.29 1.42 24.96
CA GLU A 66 -0.63 2.32 25.63
C GLU A 66 -0.07 3.76 25.62
N GLY A 67 -0.88 4.73 25.21
CA GLY A 67 -0.44 6.11 25.04
C GLY A 67 0.36 6.39 23.76
N ALA A 68 0.70 5.36 22.98
CA ALA A 68 1.59 5.49 21.83
C ALA A 68 0.93 6.14 20.60
N THR A 69 1.76 6.44 19.59
CA THR A 69 1.34 6.98 18.29
C THR A 69 1.50 5.93 17.20
N ALA A 70 0.45 5.67 16.43
CA ALA A 70 0.50 4.83 15.24
C ALA A 70 0.59 5.68 13.96
N TYR A 71 1.63 5.49 13.17
CA TYR A 71 1.84 6.10 11.87
C TYR A 71 1.48 5.10 10.78
N VAL A 72 0.46 5.39 9.97
CA VAL A 72 -0.11 4.45 9.01
C VAL A 72 -0.26 5.06 7.61
N THR A 73 -0.03 4.29 6.56
CA THR A 73 -0.05 4.82 5.18
C THR A 73 -1.41 4.75 4.49
N LEU A 74 -2.48 4.46 5.22
CA LEU A 74 -3.87 4.49 4.77
C LEU A 74 -4.76 4.47 6.02
N GLU A 75 -5.99 4.96 5.92
CA GLU A 75 -6.98 4.87 7.00
C GLU A 75 -7.14 3.43 7.52
N PRO A 76 -7.07 3.21 8.85
CA PRO A 76 -7.34 1.90 9.43
C PRO A 76 -8.77 1.44 9.15
N CYS A 77 -8.92 0.18 8.72
CA CYS A 77 -10.24 -0.31 8.31
C CYS A 77 -11.26 -0.35 9.47
N SER A 78 -12.51 0.01 9.18
CA SER A 78 -13.66 0.01 10.09
C SER A 78 -14.62 -1.18 9.91
N HIS A 79 -14.47 -1.94 8.83
CA HIS A 79 -15.34 -3.05 8.49
C HIS A 79 -14.82 -4.37 9.05
N HIS A 80 -15.74 -5.25 9.43
CA HIS A 80 -15.42 -6.62 9.81
C HIS A 80 -15.14 -7.43 8.54
N GLY A 81 -13.88 -7.81 8.33
CA GLY A 81 -13.46 -8.76 7.32
C GLY A 81 -13.33 -10.17 7.90
N ARG A 82 -12.30 -10.90 7.49
CA ARG A 82 -11.89 -12.17 8.13
C ARG A 82 -11.19 -11.95 9.48
N THR A 83 -10.63 -10.77 9.68
CA THR A 83 -10.13 -10.24 10.95
C THR A 83 -11.02 -9.08 11.40
N GLY A 84 -11.04 -8.78 12.71
CA GLY A 84 -11.73 -7.59 13.23
C GLY A 84 -11.17 -6.28 12.66
N PRO A 85 -11.89 -5.16 12.79
CA PRO A 85 -11.48 -3.85 12.27
C PRO A 85 -10.16 -3.39 12.90
N CYS A 86 -9.29 -2.79 12.09
CA CYS A 86 -7.99 -2.31 12.57
C CYS A 86 -8.14 -1.11 13.50
N CYS A 87 -9.15 -0.24 13.29
CA CYS A 87 -9.45 0.83 14.22
C CYS A 87 -9.77 0.30 15.62
N ASP A 88 -10.58 -0.75 15.72
CA ASP A 88 -10.99 -1.33 17.00
C ASP A 88 -9.79 -1.99 17.71
N ALA A 89 -8.88 -2.62 16.94
CA ALA A 89 -7.64 -3.19 17.47
C ALA A 89 -6.69 -2.12 18.03
N LEU A 90 -6.55 -0.97 17.37
CA LEU A 90 -5.74 0.15 17.85
C LEU A 90 -6.33 0.75 19.14
N VAL A 91 -7.65 0.92 19.18
CA VAL A 91 -8.36 1.39 20.39
C VAL A 91 -8.16 0.42 21.54
N ALA A 92 -8.39 -0.88 21.32
CA ALA A 92 -8.23 -1.90 22.36
C ALA A 92 -6.78 -1.99 22.88
N ALA A 93 -5.79 -1.63 22.07
CA ALA A 93 -4.39 -1.59 22.46
C ALA A 93 -3.99 -0.31 23.24
N GLY A 94 -4.89 0.67 23.36
CA GLY A 94 -4.62 1.92 24.08
C GLY A 94 -3.83 2.96 23.27
N ILE A 95 -3.80 2.85 21.94
CA ILE A 95 -3.19 3.88 21.08
C ILE A 95 -3.92 5.21 21.28
N SER A 96 -3.18 6.27 21.57
CA SER A 96 -3.76 7.61 21.82
C SER A 96 -3.70 8.52 20.60
N ASN A 97 -2.80 8.26 19.66
CA ASN A 97 -2.60 9.10 18.48
C ASN A 97 -2.47 8.26 17.21
N VAL A 98 -3.08 8.72 16.12
CA VAL A 98 -2.94 8.14 14.78
C VAL A 98 -2.58 9.23 13.79
N VAL A 99 -1.50 9.02 13.04
CA VAL A 99 -1.07 9.88 11.94
C VAL A 99 -1.15 9.08 10.64
N ALA A 100 -1.98 9.52 9.69
CA ALA A 100 -2.25 8.79 8.46
C ALA A 100 -1.98 9.60 7.19
N THR A 101 -1.56 8.94 6.09
CA THR A 101 -1.37 9.65 4.81
C THR A 101 -2.68 9.94 4.07
N HIS A 102 -3.68 9.06 4.14
CA HIS A 102 -4.93 9.21 3.41
C HIS A 102 -6.11 8.62 4.16
N MET A 103 -7.28 9.19 3.89
CA MET A 103 -8.57 8.51 4.06
C MET A 103 -8.70 7.35 3.07
N ASP A 104 -9.44 6.29 3.44
CA ASP A 104 -9.73 5.19 2.52
C ASP A 104 -10.55 5.74 1.32
N PRO A 105 -10.11 5.54 0.07
CA PRO A 105 -10.85 6.02 -1.10
C PRO A 105 -12.13 5.23 -1.39
N ASN A 106 -12.38 4.12 -0.70
CA ASN A 106 -13.58 3.33 -0.89
C ASN A 106 -14.80 4.06 -0.30
N PRO A 107 -15.77 4.47 -1.13
CA PRO A 107 -16.89 5.32 -0.69
C PRO A 107 -17.80 4.65 0.35
N ARG A 108 -17.72 3.32 0.51
CA ARG A 108 -18.50 2.58 1.52
C ARG A 108 -17.92 2.68 2.93
N VAL A 109 -16.65 3.06 3.07
CA VAL A 109 -15.90 3.03 4.34
C VAL A 109 -15.11 4.30 4.63
N ALA A 110 -14.92 5.17 3.62
CA ALA A 110 -14.17 6.42 3.74
C ALA A 110 -14.55 7.21 5.00
N GLY A 111 -13.57 7.46 5.87
CA GLY A 111 -13.71 8.27 7.07
C GLY A 111 -14.24 7.52 8.30
N GLN A 112 -14.87 6.36 8.15
CA GLN A 112 -15.48 5.64 9.27
C GLN A 112 -14.44 5.08 10.26
N GLY A 113 -13.25 4.72 9.79
CA GLY A 113 -12.16 4.27 10.65
C GLY A 113 -11.65 5.41 11.52
N PHE A 114 -11.45 6.57 10.92
CA PHE A 114 -11.06 7.78 11.66
C PHE A 114 -12.15 8.28 12.61
N GLU A 115 -13.42 8.23 12.21
CA GLU A 115 -14.55 8.59 13.08
C GLU A 115 -14.60 7.69 14.32
N ARG A 116 -14.45 6.37 14.16
CA ARG A 116 -14.41 5.43 15.28
C ARG A 116 -13.23 5.69 16.22
N LEU A 117 -12.05 5.95 15.67
CA LEU A 117 -10.86 6.32 16.45
C LEU A 117 -11.11 7.59 17.28
N ARG A 118 -11.63 8.65 16.64
CA ARG A 118 -11.96 9.90 17.33
C ARG A 118 -13.04 9.72 18.39
N ALA A 119 -14.08 8.91 18.11
CA ALA A 119 -15.13 8.61 19.07
C ALA A 119 -14.62 7.85 20.31
N ALA A 120 -13.54 7.09 20.16
CA ALA A 120 -12.84 6.43 21.26
C ALA A 120 -11.79 7.32 21.96
N GLY A 121 -11.70 8.61 21.60
CA GLY A 121 -10.76 9.57 22.20
C GLY A 121 -9.35 9.57 21.60
N VAL A 122 -9.13 8.87 20.49
CA VAL A 122 -7.85 8.86 19.78
C VAL A 122 -7.70 10.14 18.94
N GLU A 123 -6.59 10.84 19.08
CA GLU A 123 -6.26 11.98 18.22
C GLU A 123 -5.89 11.48 16.82
N VAL A 124 -6.55 11.99 15.77
CA VAL A 124 -6.31 11.56 14.39
C VAL A 124 -5.89 12.74 13.52
N GLN A 125 -4.66 12.67 13.01
CA GLN A 125 -4.10 13.61 12.05
C GLN A 125 -3.94 12.93 10.69
N VAL A 126 -4.38 13.62 9.63
CA VAL A 126 -4.25 13.13 8.25
C VAL A 126 -3.44 14.15 7.46
N LEU A 127 -2.43 13.69 6.74
CA LEU A 127 -1.59 14.57 5.94
C LEU A 127 -2.39 15.18 4.78
N PRO A 128 -2.05 16.40 4.35
CA PRO A 128 -2.67 16.99 3.19
C PRO A 128 -2.29 16.19 1.92
N PRO A 129 -3.18 16.06 0.92
CA PRO A 129 -2.95 15.23 -0.26
C PRO A 129 -1.68 15.57 -1.06
N GLU A 130 -1.27 16.83 -1.05
CA GLU A 130 -0.07 17.36 -1.71
C GLU A 130 1.23 17.06 -0.95
N HIS A 131 1.16 16.56 0.29
CA HIS A 131 2.35 16.22 1.05
C HIS A 131 3.15 15.10 0.34
N PRO A 132 4.50 15.19 0.23
CA PRO A 132 5.30 14.22 -0.53
C PRO A 132 5.09 12.75 -0.11
N LEU A 133 4.90 12.49 1.18
CA LEU A 133 4.60 11.15 1.70
C LEU A 133 3.18 10.67 1.34
N ALA A 134 2.20 11.58 1.27
CA ALA A 134 0.85 11.25 0.80
C ALA A 134 0.90 10.93 -0.69
N VAL A 135 1.48 11.80 -1.52
CA VAL A 135 1.70 11.53 -2.96
C VAL A 135 2.35 10.15 -3.18
N SER A 136 3.45 9.87 -2.49
CA SER A 136 4.16 8.59 -2.61
C SER A 136 3.34 7.36 -2.17
N SER A 137 2.56 7.49 -1.08
CA SER A 137 1.68 6.43 -0.58
C SER A 137 0.51 6.15 -1.52
N ARG A 138 -0.04 7.19 -2.16
CA ARG A 138 -1.07 7.07 -3.21
C ARG A 138 -0.52 6.41 -4.46
N GLU A 139 0.66 6.81 -4.92
CA GLU A 139 1.32 6.22 -6.10
C GLU A 139 1.61 4.73 -5.92
N LEU A 140 2.08 4.32 -4.75
CA LEU A 140 2.27 2.91 -4.40
C LEU A 140 0.98 2.09 -4.55
N ASN A 141 -0.18 2.74 -4.37
CA ASN A 141 -1.51 2.15 -4.42
C ASN A 141 -2.36 2.66 -5.59
N ILE A 142 -1.76 3.21 -6.65
CA ILE A 142 -2.51 3.90 -7.73
C ILE A 142 -3.61 3.05 -8.36
N GLY A 143 -3.37 1.74 -8.51
CA GLY A 143 -4.37 0.79 -8.99
C GLY A 143 -5.55 0.60 -8.04
N PHE A 144 -5.30 0.56 -6.73
CA PHE A 144 -6.34 0.48 -5.71
C PHE A 144 -7.18 1.76 -5.69
N PHE A 145 -6.54 2.94 -5.63
CA PHE A 145 -7.23 4.23 -5.69
C PHE A 145 -8.06 4.40 -6.97
N SER A 146 -7.53 4.00 -8.13
CA SER A 146 -8.28 4.05 -9.39
C SER A 146 -9.56 3.21 -9.33
N ARG A 147 -9.47 1.98 -8.81
CA ARG A 147 -10.64 1.09 -8.68
C ARG A 147 -11.67 1.65 -7.72
N MET A 148 -11.25 2.23 -6.59
CA MET A 148 -12.18 2.74 -5.59
C MET A 148 -12.84 4.06 -6.01
N ILE A 149 -12.09 4.97 -6.65
CA ILE A 149 -12.59 6.30 -7.03
C ILE A 149 -13.28 6.27 -8.39
N ARG A 150 -12.60 5.73 -9.42
CA ARG A 150 -13.05 5.80 -10.83
C ARG A 150 -13.79 4.54 -11.29
N GLN A 151 -13.90 3.52 -10.44
CA GLN A 151 -14.51 2.22 -10.77
C GLN A 151 -13.89 1.54 -11.99
N THR A 152 -12.62 1.88 -12.30
CA THR A 152 -11.86 1.38 -13.44
C THR A 152 -10.41 1.10 -13.03
N PRO A 153 -9.73 0.11 -13.64
CA PRO A 153 -8.35 -0.18 -13.32
C PRO A 153 -7.42 0.98 -13.72
N TRP A 154 -6.28 1.10 -13.03
CA TRP A 154 -5.16 1.87 -13.55
C TRP A 154 -4.47 1.04 -14.63
N VAL A 155 -4.38 1.56 -15.85
CA VAL A 155 -3.81 0.85 -17.00
C VAL A 155 -2.45 1.46 -17.32
N ARG A 156 -1.44 0.59 -17.44
CA ARG A 156 -0.12 0.94 -17.97
C ARG A 156 0.09 0.21 -19.29
N MET A 157 0.33 0.97 -20.35
CA MET A 157 0.75 0.42 -21.64
C MET A 157 2.28 0.29 -21.66
N LYS A 158 2.79 -0.89 -22.02
CA LYS A 158 4.22 -1.12 -22.23
C LYS A 158 4.48 -1.39 -23.70
N MET A 159 5.49 -0.74 -24.25
CA MET A 159 6.00 -0.97 -25.61
C MET A 159 7.51 -1.21 -25.57
N ALA A 160 8.02 -2.05 -26.47
CA ALA A 160 9.44 -2.11 -26.81
C ALA A 160 9.56 -1.82 -28.30
N ALA A 161 10.36 -0.83 -28.66
CA ALA A 161 10.55 -0.41 -30.04
C ALA A 161 12.00 0.01 -30.27
N SER A 162 12.42 -0.03 -31.53
CA SER A 162 13.66 0.59 -31.99
C SER A 162 13.59 2.11 -31.91
N LEU A 163 14.72 2.78 -32.12
CA LEU A 163 14.82 4.25 -32.08
C LEU A 163 13.89 4.94 -33.10
N ASP A 164 13.67 4.31 -34.25
CA ASP A 164 12.75 4.76 -35.30
C ASP A 164 11.29 4.28 -35.10
N GLY A 165 10.98 3.73 -33.92
CA GLY A 165 9.60 3.39 -33.52
C GLY A 165 9.07 2.07 -34.06
N ARG A 166 9.93 1.14 -34.50
CA ARG A 166 9.52 -0.17 -35.01
C ARG A 166 9.53 -1.24 -33.92
N THR A 167 8.52 -2.11 -33.92
CA THR A 167 8.32 -3.18 -32.93
C THR A 167 8.61 -4.59 -33.47
N ALA A 168 8.87 -4.69 -34.78
CA ALA A 168 9.29 -5.88 -35.49
C ALA A 168 9.89 -5.46 -36.84
N LEU A 169 10.65 -6.35 -37.47
CA LEU A 169 10.97 -6.26 -38.90
C LEU A 169 9.72 -6.52 -39.75
N GLU A 170 9.75 -6.17 -41.04
CA GLU A 170 8.63 -6.39 -41.96
C GLU A 170 8.23 -7.87 -42.09
N ASN A 171 9.18 -8.78 -41.87
CA ASN A 171 8.95 -10.23 -41.84
C ASN A 171 8.43 -10.76 -40.48
N GLY A 172 8.12 -9.88 -39.53
CA GLY A 172 7.58 -10.23 -38.21
C GLY A 172 8.61 -10.62 -37.14
N VAL A 173 9.91 -10.73 -37.49
CA VAL A 173 10.96 -11.02 -36.50
C VAL A 173 11.11 -9.83 -35.55
N SER A 174 10.96 -10.09 -34.25
CA SER A 174 10.91 -9.05 -33.21
C SER A 174 11.75 -9.39 -31.97
N GLN A 175 12.47 -10.51 -32.00
CA GLN A 175 13.23 -10.96 -30.83
C GLN A 175 14.36 -9.99 -30.51
N TRP A 176 14.37 -9.56 -29.25
CA TRP A 176 15.48 -8.83 -28.63
C TRP A 176 15.79 -7.45 -29.23
N ILE A 177 14.75 -6.70 -29.62
CA ILE A 177 14.86 -5.26 -29.92
C ILE A 177 15.43 -4.49 -28.71
N THR A 178 15.00 -4.85 -27.50
CA THR A 178 15.49 -4.25 -26.24
C THR A 178 16.44 -5.20 -25.50
N SER A 179 17.36 -4.61 -24.73
CA SER A 179 18.37 -5.34 -23.94
C SER A 179 17.74 -6.23 -22.86
N GLU A 180 18.57 -7.08 -22.23
CA GLU A 180 18.13 -7.92 -21.12
C GLU A 180 17.66 -7.12 -19.90
N ALA A 181 18.34 -6.02 -19.57
CA ALA A 181 17.95 -5.14 -18.48
C ALA A 181 16.52 -4.59 -18.65
N GLU A 182 16.17 -4.16 -19.87
CA GLU A 182 14.81 -3.67 -20.20
C GLU A 182 13.74 -4.76 -20.07
N ARG A 183 14.11 -6.01 -20.33
CA ARG A 183 13.17 -7.13 -20.19
C ARG A 183 12.95 -7.49 -18.73
N THR A 184 14.00 -7.45 -17.91
CA THR A 184 13.92 -7.59 -16.46
C THR A 184 13.05 -6.49 -15.85
N ASP A 185 13.18 -5.24 -16.29
CA ASP A 185 12.26 -4.16 -15.90
C ASP A 185 10.81 -4.47 -16.29
N GLY A 186 10.60 -5.00 -17.50
CA GLY A 186 9.30 -5.49 -17.95
C GLY A 186 8.69 -6.56 -17.01
N HIS A 187 9.50 -7.45 -16.44
CA HIS A 187 9.05 -8.41 -15.44
C HIS A 187 8.65 -7.75 -14.12
N ALA A 188 9.41 -6.77 -13.64
CA ALA A 188 9.03 -5.98 -12.46
C ALA A 188 7.70 -5.24 -12.66
N GLY A 189 7.49 -4.67 -13.86
CA GLY A 189 6.24 -4.05 -14.25
C GLY A 189 5.04 -4.99 -14.19
N ARG A 190 5.21 -6.26 -14.62
CA ARG A 190 4.19 -7.30 -14.54
C ARG A 190 3.90 -7.71 -13.10
N ALA A 191 4.93 -7.90 -12.28
CA ALA A 191 4.78 -8.30 -10.88
C ALA A 191 4.01 -7.25 -10.06
N GLY A 192 4.10 -5.97 -10.42
CA GLY A 192 3.33 -4.89 -9.80
C GLY A 192 1.86 -4.78 -10.24
N ALA A 193 1.45 -5.50 -11.29
CA ALA A 193 0.11 -5.44 -11.88
C ALA A 193 -0.78 -6.62 -11.43
N CYS A 194 -2.09 -6.38 -11.34
CA CYS A 194 -3.05 -7.45 -11.01
C CYS A 194 -3.35 -8.38 -12.20
N ALA A 195 -3.12 -7.91 -13.42
CA ALA A 195 -3.36 -8.66 -14.65
C ALA A 195 -2.41 -8.19 -15.76
N VAL A 196 -2.07 -9.09 -16.68
CA VAL A 196 -1.37 -8.80 -17.92
C VAL A 196 -2.32 -9.05 -19.07
N LEU A 197 -2.58 -8.03 -19.88
CA LEU A 197 -3.43 -8.13 -21.07
C LEU A 197 -2.56 -8.25 -22.32
N THR A 198 -2.92 -9.15 -23.22
CA THR A 198 -2.32 -9.27 -24.54
C THR A 198 -3.38 -9.67 -25.57
N ALA A 199 -3.11 -9.43 -26.85
CA ALA A 199 -4.00 -9.82 -27.94
C ALA A 199 -3.58 -11.18 -28.51
N ILE A 200 -4.51 -11.87 -29.19
CA ILE A 200 -4.26 -13.19 -29.79
C ILE A 200 -3.06 -13.18 -30.76
N GLY A 201 -2.82 -12.06 -31.47
CA GLY A 201 -1.67 -11.93 -32.37
C GLY A 201 -0.30 -11.94 -31.68
N THR A 202 -0.24 -11.82 -30.35
CA THR A 202 1.00 -11.93 -29.56
C THR A 202 1.20 -13.33 -28.99
N VAL A 203 0.13 -14.12 -28.83
CA VAL A 203 0.21 -15.50 -28.35
C VAL A 203 0.31 -16.40 -29.57
N PRO A 204 1.48 -17.00 -29.87
CA PRO A 204 1.56 -17.98 -30.94
C PRO A 204 0.64 -19.16 -30.63
N SER A 205 -0.09 -19.61 -31.64
CA SER A 205 -0.84 -20.87 -31.62
C SER A 205 0.07 -22.07 -31.44
#